data_AF-A0A1Y0FWK6-F1
#
_entry.id   AF-A0A1Y0FWK6-F1
#
_cell.length_a   1.000
_cell.length_b   1.000
_cell.length_c   1.000
_cell.angle_alpha   90.00
_cell.angle_beta   90.00
_cell.angle_gamma   90.00
#
_symmetry.space_group_name_H-M   'P 1'
#
loop_
_entity.id
_entity.type
_entity.pdbx_description
1 polymer ?
#
loop_
_entity_poly.entity_id
_entity_poly.type
_entity_poly.pdbx_seq_one_letter_code
_entity_poly.pdbx_strand_id
1 'polypeptide(L)' 'MTRWQQQQTNRNTIKHLQTVLLLNNSRPPSYVKAVAALNRLAITTSRGNPWTPKRLFRMLQRNGISGLHGLCASLKEKS' A
#
# COMPACT_ATOMS: atom_id res chain seq x y z
N MET A 1 3.08 11.15 16.62
CA MET A 1 2.50 9.82 16.34
C MET A 1 3.32 8.76 17.06
N THR A 2 2.69 7.91 17.85
CA THR A 2 3.37 6.80 18.54
C THR A 2 3.73 5.69 17.56
N ARG A 3 4.67 4.82 17.93
CA ARG A 3 5.05 3.65 17.11
C ARG A 3 3.84 2.75 16.80
N TRP A 4 2.91 2.61 17.75
CA TRP A 4 1.69 1.84 17.56
C TRP A 4 0.74 2.50 16.55
N GLN A 5 0.52 3.81 16.67
CA GLN A 5 -0.29 4.56 15.69
C GLN A 5 0.29 4.45 14.28
N GLN A 6 1.62 4.53 14.13
CA GLN A 6 2.28 4.36 12.84
C GLN A 6 2.06 2.96 12.25
N GLN A 7 2.16 1.91 13.07
CA GLN A 7 1.88 0.54 12.63
C GLN A 7 0.42 0.40 12.19
N GLN A 8 -0.52 0.96 12.95
CA GLN A 8 -1.93 0.91 12.61
C GLN A 8 -2.22 1.65 11.30
N THR A 9 -1.64 2.83 11.09
CA THR A 9 -1.74 3.54 9.81
C THR A 9 -1.20 2.69 8.66
N ASN A 10 -0.02 2.10 8.81
CA ASN A 10 0.57 1.25 7.75
C ASN A 10 -0.32 0.04 7.44
N ARG A 11 -0.85 -0.64 8.46
CA ARG A 11 -1.78 -1.77 8.29
C ARG A 11 -3.02 -1.35 7.52
N ASN A 12 -3.62 -0.21 7.86
CA ASN A 12 -4.78 0.31 7.15
C ASN A 12 -4.45 0.66 5.70
N THR A 13 -3.31 1.31 5.43
CA THR A 13 -2.86 1.57 4.06
C THR A 13 -2.68 0.28 3.27
N ILE A 14 -2.10 -0.77 3.86
CA ILE A 14 -1.92 -2.07 3.21
C ILE A 14 -3.28 -2.71 2.87
N LYS A 15 -4.26 -2.65 3.78
CA LYS A 15 -5.63 -3.14 3.50
C LYS A 15 -6.26 -2.39 2.32
N HIS A 16 -6.17 -1.06 2.28
CA HIS A 16 -6.68 -0.28 1.16
C HIS A 16 -5.98 -0.64 -0.16
N LEU A 17 -4.65 -0.85 -0.14
CA LEU A 17 -3.91 -1.30 -1.31
C LEU A 17 -4.40 -2.66 -1.81
N GLN A 18 -4.67 -3.60 -0.91
CA GLN A 18 -5.22 -4.91 -1.27
C GLN A 18 -6.56 -4.76 -2.00
N THR A 19 -7.48 -3.95 -1.48
CA THR A 19 -8.75 -3.65 -2.15
C THR A 19 -8.53 -3.02 -3.53
N VAL A 20 -7.66 -2.01 -3.62
CA VAL A 20 -7.34 -1.32 -4.89
C VAL A 20 -6.76 -2.29 -5.92
N LEU A 21 -5.91 -3.24 -5.49
CA LEU A 21 -5.28 -4.23 -6.36
C LEU A 21 -6.23 -5.35 -6.77
N LEU A 22 -7.21 -5.73 -5.92
CA LEU A 22 -8.25 -6.68 -6.30
C LEU A 22 -9.22 -6.07 -7.32
N LEU A 23 -9.58 -4.80 -7.16
CA LEU A 23 -10.45 -4.09 -8.09
C LEU A 23 -9.74 -3.75 -9.41
N ASN A 24 -8.47 -3.37 -9.33
CA ASN A 24 -7.66 -3.14 -10.52
C ASN A 24 -6.94 -4.44 -10.91
N ASN A 25 -7.55 -5.21 -11.81
CA ASN A 25 -6.97 -6.40 -12.46
C ASN A 25 -5.70 -6.12 -13.31
N SER A 26 -5.01 -4.99 -13.10
CA SER A 26 -3.76 -4.63 -13.76
C SER A 26 -2.63 -5.56 -13.33
N ARG A 27 -2.20 -6.42 -14.25
CA ARG A 27 -0.97 -7.22 -14.13
C ARG A 27 0.04 -6.72 -15.18
N PRO A 28 1.25 -6.31 -14.79
CA PRO A 28 1.77 -6.23 -13.42
C PRO A 28 1.18 -5.06 -12.61
N PRO A 29 1.19 -5.13 -11.27
CA PRO A 29 0.70 -4.05 -10.42
C PRO A 29 1.56 -2.79 -10.58
N SER A 30 0.91 -1.65 -10.79
CA SER A 30 1.58 -0.37 -11.03
C SER A 30 1.59 0.53 -9.78
N TYR A 31 2.79 0.95 -9.37
CA TYR A 31 2.94 1.93 -8.28
C TYR A 31 2.27 3.26 -8.58
N VAL A 32 2.29 3.71 -9.85
CA VAL A 32 1.64 4.97 -10.25
C VAL A 32 0.14 4.89 -10.01
N LYS A 33 -0.50 3.79 -10.43
CA LYS A 33 -1.94 3.57 -10.22
C LYS A 33 -2.28 3.42 -8.74
N ALA A 34 -1.49 2.65 -7.99
CA ALA A 34 -1.71 2.43 -6.56
C ALA A 34 -1.60 3.75 -5.76
N VAL A 35 -0.60 4.57 -6.06
CA VAL A 35 -0.42 5.89 -5.44
C VAL A 35 -1.55 6.84 -5.82
N ALA A 36 -1.95 6.87 -7.10
CA ALA A 36 -3.06 7.70 -7.55
C ALA A 36 -4.37 7.34 -6.82
N ALA A 37 -4.63 6.05 -6.63
CA ALA A 37 -5.79 5.58 -5.88
C ALA A 37 -5.73 6.00 -4.40
N LEU A 38 -4.59 5.79 -3.72
CA LEU A 38 -4.41 6.21 -2.33
C LEU A 38 -4.62 7.71 -2.14
N ASN A 39 -4.00 8.52 -3.01
CA ASN A 39 -4.10 9.98 -2.93
C ASN A 39 -5.52 10.47 -3.26
N ARG A 40 -6.21 9.85 -4.22
CA ARG A 40 -7.62 10.17 -4.53
C ARG A 40 -8.55 9.89 -3.35
N LEU A 41 -8.25 8.86 -2.56
CA LEU A 41 -8.98 8.51 -1.34
C LEU A 41 -8.55 9.34 -0.12
N ALA A 42 -7.72 10.37 -0.30
CA ALA A 42 -7.13 11.17 0.77
C ALA A 42 -6.36 10.36 1.84
N ILE A 43 -5.89 9.15 1.49
CA ILE A 43 -5.08 8.32 2.38
C ILE A 43 -3.66 8.85 2.37
N THR A 44 -3.20 9.38 3.49
CA THR A 44 -1.83 9.89 3.63
C THR A 44 -0.90 8.90 4.32
N THR A 45 0.40 9.16 4.24
CA THR A 45 1.39 8.52 5.12
C THR A 45 1.09 8.80 6.60
N SER A 46 1.74 8.06 7.50
CA SER A 46 1.73 8.31 8.96
C SER A 46 2.17 9.73 9.36
N ARG A 47 2.83 10.48 8.47
CA ARG A 47 3.23 11.87 8.68
C ARG A 47 2.36 12.87 7.90
N GLY A 48 1.17 12.49 7.45
CA GLY A 48 0.26 13.38 6.72
C GLY A 48 0.69 13.73 5.29
N ASN A 49 1.78 13.13 4.78
CA ASN A 49 2.26 13.43 3.43
C ASN A 49 1.53 12.59 2.37
N PRO A 50 1.34 13.11 1.14
CA PRO A 50 0.90 12.33 -0.01
C PRO A 50 1.83 11.17 -0.33
N TRP A 51 1.28 10.13 -0.96
CA TRP A 51 2.06 9.00 -1.43
C TRP A 51 2.82 9.35 -2.71
N THR A 52 4.03 8.78 -2.81
CA THR A 52 4.81 8.68 -4.04
C THR A 52 5.20 7.21 -4.24
N PRO A 53 5.51 6.77 -5.47
CA PRO A 53 5.94 5.38 -5.72
C PRO A 53 7.07 4.94 -4.78
N LYS A 54 8.09 5.78 -4.60
CA LYS A 54 9.23 5.53 -3.71
C LYS A 54 8.83 5.40 -2.24
N ARG A 55 7.92 6.26 -1.75
CA ARG A 55 7.42 6.19 -0.36
C ARG A 55 6.60 4.92 -0.13
N LEU A 56 5.74 4.59 -1.09
CA LEU A 56 4.91 3.39 -1.04
C LEU A 56 5.77 2.12 -0.99
N PHE A 57 6.74 2.00 -1.90
CA PHE A 57 7.69 0.89 -1.92
C PHE A 57 8.43 0.72 -0.59
N ARG A 58 9.02 1.80 -0.06
CA ARG A 58 9.75 1.77 1.22
C ARG A 58 8.84 1.42 2.40
N MET A 59 7.58 1.86 2.38
CA MET A 59 6.62 1.50 3.43
C MET A 59 6.33 0.00 3.39
N LEU A 60 6.11 -0.59 2.21
CA LEU A 60 5.89 -2.03 2.07
C LEU A 60 7.08 -2.84 2.60
N GLN A 61 8.31 -2.49 2.19
CA GLN A 61 9.52 -3.18 2.66
C GLN A 61 9.69 -3.14 4.18
N ARG A 62 9.42 -1.98 4.80
CA ARG A 62 9.48 -1.83 6.27
C ARG A 62 8.41 -2.64 7.02
N ASN A 63 7.36 -3.07 6.33
CA ASN A 63 6.32 -3.96 6.87
C ASN A 63 6.50 -5.42 6.39
N GLY A 64 7.71 -5.78 5.92
CA GLY A 64 8.04 -7.16 5.53
C GLY A 64 7.52 -7.58 4.15
N ILE A 65 7.08 -6.63 3.32
CA ILE A 65 6.51 -6.91 1.99
C ILE A 65 7.49 -6.44 0.92
N SER A 66 7.92 -7.35 0.03
CA SER A 66 8.94 -7.07 -0.99
C SER A 66 8.55 -6.00 -2.01
N GLY A 67 7.26 -5.68 -2.13
CA GLY A 67 6.72 -4.63 -3.00
C GLY A 67 5.29 -4.95 -3.41
N LEU A 68 4.75 -4.28 -4.42
CA LEU A 68 3.40 -4.58 -4.93
C LEU A 68 3.28 -6.02 -5.46
N HIS A 69 4.34 -6.58 -6.05
CA HIS A 69 4.36 -7.98 -6.44
C HIS A 69 4.19 -8.92 -5.25
N GLY A 70 4.96 -8.71 -4.17
CA GLY A 70 4.80 -9.49 -2.92
C GLY A 70 3.42 -9.30 -2.30
N LEU A 71 2.86 -8.08 -2.37
CA LEU A 71 1.50 -7.83 -1.90
C LEU A 71 0.46 -8.61 -2.72
N CYS A 72 0.57 -8.61 -4.05
CA CYS A 72 -0.30 -9.39 -4.93
C CYS A 72 -0.15 -10.90 -4.73
N ALA A 73 1.06 -11.40 -4.49
CA ALA A 73 1.30 -12.82 -4.19
C ALA A 73 0.59 -13.23 -2.89
N SER A 74 0.71 -12.42 -1.83
CA SER A 74 0.05 -12.67 -0.54
C SER A 74 -1.49 -12.70 -0.59
N LEU A 75 -2.08 -12.12 -1.64
CA LEU A 75 -3.53 -12.17 -1.88
C LEU A 75 -3.95 -13.48 -2.54
N LYS A 76 -3.11 -14.05 -3.42
CA LYS A 76 -3.39 -15.31 -4.10
C LYS A 76 -3.27 -16.52 -3.16
N GLU A 77 -2.36 -16.46 -2.20
CA GLU A 77 -2.19 -17.51 -1.18
C GLU A 77 -3.35 -17.58 -0.17
N LYS A 78 -4.23 -16.57 -0.16
CA LYS A 78 -5.38 -16.46 0.75
C LYS A 78 -6.74 -16.65 0.05
N SER A 79 -6.76 -16.90 -1.26
CA SER A 79 -7.96 -17.24 -2.04
C SER A 79 -7.98 -18.73 -2.33
#